data_AF-A0A944V5B8-F1
#
_entry.id   AF-A0A944V5B8-F1
#
_cell.length_a   1.000
_cell.length_b   1.000
_cell.length_c   1.000
_cell.angle_alpha   90.00
_cell.angle_beta   90.00
_cell.angle_gamma   90.00
#
_symmetry.space_group_name_H-M   'P 1'
#
loop_
_entity.id
_entity.type
_entity.pdbx_description
1 polymer ?
#
loop_
_entity_poly.entity_id
_entity_poly.type
_entity_poly.pdbx_seq_one_letter_code
_entity_poly.pdbx_strand_id
1 'polypeptide(L)'
;MDTLIELLISEPKLTEEFGVSQGTIRRALVDLVLQGSLVRHQGRGTAVTEHTPFGFFHLFRGDGVRELPQSKTLKISSTMTAIRPNQRKL
;
A
#
# COMPACT_ATOMS: atom_id res chain seq x y z
N MET A 1 -15.06 -2.15 -7.21
CA MET A 1 -14.31 -1.54 -6.10
C MET A 1 -13.74 -0.28 -6.69
N ASP A 2 -14.46 0.84 -6.53
CA ASP A 2 -14.00 2.14 -7.00
C ASP A 2 -12.82 2.54 -6.13
N THR A 3 -11.62 2.15 -6.56
CA THR A 3 -10.36 2.66 -6.04
C THR A 3 -10.34 4.15 -6.38
N LEU A 4 -10.82 4.98 -5.46
CA LEU A 4 -10.80 6.42 -5.60
C LEU A 4 -9.34 6.84 -5.64
N ILE A 5 -8.84 7.08 -6.85
CA ILE A 5 -7.53 7.66 -7.10
C ILE A 5 -7.53 9.03 -6.40
N GLU A 6 -6.83 9.11 -5.26
CA GLU A 6 -6.71 10.35 -4.51
C GLU A 6 -5.73 11.28 -5.25
N LEU A 7 -6.29 12.25 -5.98
CA LEU A 7 -5.54 13.26 -6.70
C LEU A 7 -4.98 14.29 -5.72
N LEU A 8 -3.69 14.60 -5.87
CA LEU A 8 -3.10 15.73 -5.18
C LEU A 8 -3.73 17.05 -5.65
N ILE A 9 -3.76 18.02 -4.73
CA ILE A 9 -4.01 19.41 -5.10
C ILE A 9 -2.91 19.93 -6.04
N SER A 10 -3.22 20.96 -6.82
CA SER A 10 -2.32 21.54 -7.81
C SER A 10 -1.02 22.09 -7.20
N GLU A 11 0.08 22.10 -7.97
CA GLU A 11 1.39 22.66 -7.54
C GLU A 11 1.33 24.06 -6.92
N PRO A 12 0.55 25.04 -7.43
CA PRO A 12 0.46 26.36 -6.80
C PRO A 12 -0.12 26.30 -5.39
N LYS A 13 -1.14 25.46 -5.16
CA LYS A 13 -1.71 25.27 -3.81
C LYS A 13 -0.72 24.60 -2.86
N LEU A 14 0.05 23.63 -3.35
CA LEU A 14 1.14 23.03 -2.55
C LEU A 14 2.21 24.09 -2.21
N THR A 15 2.52 24.98 -3.15
CA THR A 15 3.47 26.09 -2.92
C THR A 15 2.99 26.99 -1.77
N GLU A 16 1.71 27.35 -1.78
CA GLU A 16 1.06 28.13 -0.73
C GLU A 16 1.01 27.38 0.62
N GLU A 17 0.58 26.11 0.61
CA GLU A 17 0.41 25.30 1.82
C GLU A 17 1.74 25.02 2.53
N PHE A 18 2.80 24.73 1.77
CA PHE A 18 4.11 24.41 2.32
C PHE A 18 5.05 25.62 2.43
N GLY A 19 4.68 26.79 1.90
CA GLY A 19 5.49 28.02 1.98
C GLY A 19 6.85 27.92 1.28
N VAL A 20 6.97 27.08 0.25
CA VAL A 20 8.21 26.84 -0.50
C VAL A 20 8.07 27.28 -1.96
N SER A 21 9.18 27.38 -2.70
CA SER A 21 9.13 27.73 -4.12
C SER A 21 8.45 26.65 -4.97
N GLN A 22 7.84 27.03 -6.10
CA GLN A 22 7.25 26.06 -7.04
C GLN A 22 8.30 25.08 -7.60
N GLY A 23 9.54 25.53 -7.80
CA GLY A 23 10.64 24.65 -8.21
C GLY A 23 10.91 23.53 -7.20
N THR A 24 10.82 23.85 -5.90
CA THR A 24 10.95 22.88 -4.80
C THR A 24 9.83 21.84 -4.84
N ILE A 25 8.58 22.29 -4.99
CA ILE A 25 7.42 21.37 -5.12
C ILE A 25 7.59 20.45 -6.32
N ARG A 26 7.95 20.98 -7.49
CA ARG A 26 8.17 20.15 -8.69
C ARG A 26 9.23 19.10 -8.46
N ARG A 27 10.35 19.47 -7.81
CA ARG A 27 11.41 18.52 -7.50
C ARG A 27 10.93 17.43 -6.55
N ALA A 28 10.26 17.81 -5.46
CA ALA A 28 9.70 16.86 -4.50
C ALA A 28 8.71 15.89 -5.15
N LEU A 29 7.80 16.39 -6.01
CA LEU A 29 6.86 15.54 -6.75
C LEU A 29 7.57 14.57 -7.70
N VAL A 30 8.62 15.01 -8.39
CA VAL A 30 9.45 14.12 -9.23
C VAL A 30 10.08 13.02 -8.38
N ASP A 31 10.69 13.38 -7.25
CA ASP A 31 11.36 12.42 -6.37
C ASP A 31 10.35 11.41 -5.77
N LEU A 32 9.15 11.86 -5.38
CA LEU A 32 8.09 10.99 -4.86
C LEU A 32 7.48 10.06 -5.92
N VAL A 33 7.42 10.50 -7.19
CA VAL A 33 7.03 9.63 -8.30
C VAL A 33 8.10 8.57 -8.55
N LEU A 34 9.39 8.95 -8.51
CA LEU A 34 10.50 8.01 -8.66
C LEU A 34 10.53 6.96 -7.54
N GLN A 35 10.14 7.34 -6.32
CA GLN A 35 10.01 6.43 -5.18
C GLN A 35 8.76 5.54 -5.23
N GLY A 36 7.84 5.79 -6.17
CA GLY A 36 6.59 5.04 -6.30
C GLY A 36 5.51 5.41 -5.28
N SER A 37 5.72 6.45 -4.47
CA SER A 37 4.69 6.97 -3.55
C SER A 37 3.60 7.73 -4.28
N LEU A 38 3.94 8.32 -5.43
CA LEU A 38 3.00 9.00 -6.32
C LEU A 38 3.00 8.39 -7.72
N VAL A 39 1.88 8.51 -8.42
CA VAL A 39 1.75 8.16 -9.82
C VAL A 39 1.30 9.38 -10.63
N ARG A 40 1.90 9.58 -11.81
CA ARG A 40 1.53 10.68 -12.71
C ARG A 40 0.57 10.19 -13.78
N HIS A 41 -0.62 10.77 -13.80
CA HIS A 41 -1.62 10.55 -14.85
C HIS A 41 -1.56 11.71 -15.83
N GLN A 42 -1.06 11.45 -17.05
CA GLN A 42 -0.96 12.47 -18.10
C GLN A 42 -2.33 13.14 -18.34
N GLY A 43 -2.35 14.48 -18.28
CA GLY A 43 -3.57 15.28 -18.43
C GLY A 43 -4.55 15.26 -17.25
N ARG A 44 -4.31 14.47 -16.19
CA ARG A 44 -5.20 14.38 -15.01
C ARG A 44 -4.55 14.82 -13.70
N GLY A 45 -3.21 14.86 -13.65
CA GLY A 45 -2.45 15.32 -12.49
C GLY A 45 -1.60 14.21 -11.86
N THR A 46 -1.28 14.39 -10.59
CA THR A 46 -0.50 13.44 -9.79
C THR A 46 -1.39 12.88 -8.70
N ALA A 47 -1.32 11.58 -8.45
CA ALA A 47 -2.14 10.90 -7.46
C ALA A 47 -1.31 10.05 -6.50
N VAL A 48 -1.86 9.76 -5.33
CA VAL A 48 -1.26 8.86 -4.35
C VAL A 48 -1.29 7.42 -4.88
N THR A 49 -0.17 6.71 -4.78
CA THR A 49 -0.13 5.29 -5.10
C THR A 49 -0.86 4.49 -4.03
N GLU A 50 -1.79 3.61 -4.45
CA GLU A 50 -2.39 2.67 -3.51
C GLU A 50 -1.35 1.66 -3.01
N HIS A 51 -1.03 1.74 -1.72
CA HIS A 51 -0.20 0.74 -1.06
C HIS A 51 -1.07 -0.43 -0.60
N THR A 52 -1.02 -1.52 -1.37
CA THR A 52 -1.54 -2.82 -0.96
C THR A 52 -0.40 -3.68 -0.40
N PRO A 53 -0.62 -4.40 0.72
CA PRO A 53 0.35 -5.38 1.21
C PRO A 53 0.57 -6.51 0.20
N PHE A 54 -0.24 -6.59 -0.87
CA PHE A 54 -0.09 -7.58 -1.92
C PHE A 54 0.65 -7.04 -3.16
N GLY A 55 1.26 -5.86 -3.08
CA GLY A 55 1.92 -5.22 -4.22
C GLY A 55 3.03 -6.05 -4.85
N PHE A 56 3.68 -6.92 -4.08
CA PHE A 56 4.79 -7.79 -4.54
C PHE A 56 4.34 -9.09 -5.22
N PHE A 57 3.05 -9.43 -5.20
CA PHE A 57 2.57 -10.64 -5.85
C PHE A 57 2.49 -10.43 -7.37
N HIS A 58 3.20 -11.28 -8.09
CA HIS A 58 3.15 -11.42 -9.55
C HIS A 58 2.20 -12.57 -9.92
N LEU A 59 0.93 -12.44 -9.53
CA LEU A 59 -0.12 -13.39 -9.90
C LEU A 59 -0.82 -12.86 -11.14
N PHE A 60 -0.96 -13.74 -12.14
CA PHE A 60 -1.63 -13.45 -13.39
C PHE A 60 -2.65 -14.54 -13.66
N ARG A 61 -3.85 -14.15 -14.06
CA ARG A 61 -4.84 -15.08 -14.60
C ARG A 61 -4.36 -15.56 -15.98
N GLY A 62 -4.91 -16.67 -16.48
CA GLY A 62 -4.57 -17.23 -17.79
C GLY A 62 -4.78 -16.29 -18.98
N ASP A 63 -5.49 -15.16 -18.82
CA ASP A 63 -5.67 -14.10 -19.82
C ASP A 63 -4.60 -12.98 -19.72
N GLY A 64 -3.63 -13.11 -18.82
CA GLY A 64 -2.55 -12.14 -18.62
C GLY A 64 -2.93 -10.94 -17.75
N VAL A 65 -4.15 -10.90 -17.21
CA VAL A 65 -4.56 -9.84 -16.28
C VAL A 65 -3.89 -10.07 -14.93
N ARG A 66 -3.28 -9.02 -14.38
CA ARG A 66 -2.69 -9.06 -13.04
C ARG A 66 -3.79 -9.21 -11.99
N GLU A 67 -3.67 -10.23 -11.15
CA GLU A 67 -4.58 -10.46 -10.03
C GLU A 67 -3.89 -10.21 -8.69
N LEU A 68 -4.61 -9.56 -7.77
CA LEU A 68 -4.18 -9.42 -6.39
C LEU A 68 -4.78 -10.55 -5.57
N PRO A 69 -3.99 -11.22 -4.71
CA PRO A 69 -4.51 -12.25 -3.82
C PRO A 69 -5.52 -11.64 -2.83
N GLN A 70 -6.48 -12.46 -2.42
CA GLN A 70 -7.41 -12.14 -1.34
C GLN A 70 -6.90 -12.76 -0.04
N SER A 71 -6.81 -11.97 1.03
CA SER A 71 -6.46 -12.47 2.36
C SER A 71 -7.70 -12.59 3.25
N LYS A 72 -7.75 -13.64 4.07
CA LYS A 72 -8.75 -13.80 5.14
C LYS A 72 -8.05 -14.07 6.46
N THR A 73 -8.30 -13.23 7.46
CA THR A 73 -7.78 -13.44 8.82
C THR A 73 -8.50 -14.61 9.48
N LEU A 74 -7.74 -15.61 9.94
CA LEU A 74 -8.26 -16.74 10.70
C LEU A 74 -7.98 -16.53 12.20
N LYS A 75 -8.95 -16.89 13.05
CA LYS A 75 -8.75 -16.92 14.50
C LYS A 75 -8.14 -18.26 14.89
N ILE A 76 -7.05 -18.21 15.65
CA ILE A 76 -6.43 -19.40 16.24
C ILE A 76 -6.78 -19.39 17.73
N SER A 77 -7.33 -20.50 18.22
CA SER A 77 -7.58 -20.72 19.64
C SER A 77 -6.60 -21.78 20.12
N SER A 78 -5.63 -21.39 20.95
CA SER A 78 -4.77 -22.36 21.63
C SER A 78 -5.54 -22.99 22.77
N THR A 79 -5.88 -24.27 22.64
CA THR A 79 -6.27 -25.07 23.81
C THR A 79 -4.97 -25.51 24.48
N MET A 80 -4.67 -24.96 25.66
CA MET A 80 -3.60 -25.52 26.49
C MET A 80 -3.99 -26.96 26.86
N THR A 81 -3.49 -27.94 26.11
CA THR A 81 -3.48 -29.33 26.57
C THR A 81 -2.55 -29.38 27.77
N ALA A 82 -3.13 -29.48 28.97
CA ALA A 82 -2.37 -29.74 30.19
C ALA A 82 -1.57 -31.04 29.99
N ILE A 83 -0.25 -30.92 29.90
CA ILE A 83 0.68 -32.05 29.91
C ILE A 83 0.49 -32.73 31.27
N ARG A 84 -0.10 -33.94 31.30
CA ARG A 84 -0.26 -34.69 32.55
C ARG A 84 1.14 -35.04 33.08
N PRO A 85 1.51 -34.65 34.31
CA PRO A 85 2.80 -35.03 34.87
C PRO A 85 2.87 -36.55 35.04
N ASN A 86 3.98 -37.14 34.57
CA ASN A 86 4.28 -38.57 34.59
C ASN A 86 4.27 -39.10 36.04
N GLN A 87 3.28 -39.91 36.39
CA GLN A 87 3.17 -40.58 37.69
C GLN A 87 4.14 -41.78 37.72
N ARG A 88 5.42 -41.53 37.98
CA ARG A 88 6.35 -42.61 38.36
C ARG A 88 6.08 -43.00 39.80
N LYS A 89 5.36 -44.12 39.96
CA LYS A 89 5.13 -44.80 41.24
C LYS A 89 6.48 -45.38 41.70
N LEU A 90 6.94 -44.96 42.89
CA LEU A 90 8.01 -45.62 43.64
C LEU A 90 7.47 -46.89 44.31
#